data_AF-A0A8J8A5R8-F1
#
_entry.id   AF-A0A8J8A5R8-F1
#
_cell.length_a   1.000
_cell.length_b   1.000
_cell.length_c   1.000
_cell.angle_alpha   90.00
_cell.angle_beta   90.00
_cell.angle_gamma   90.00
#
_symmetry.space_group_name_H-M   'P 1'
#
loop_
_entity.id
_entity.type
_entity.pdbx_description
1 polymer ?
#
loop_
_entity_poly.entity_id
_entity_poly.type
_entity_poly.pdbx_seq_one_letter_code
_entity_poly.pdbx_strand_id
1 'polypeptide(L)'
;MEKEFRKLLGEDLANYLELLRAKMAFAEEMYGIKMNYVPLIADGEIVVLDKNDGKIKWLKTKRPLTLDEFKALAEKIKGNLESGYVEMLLAMNMSCVHGPGE
;
A
#
# COMPACT_ATOMS: atom_id res chain seq x y z
N MET A 1 6.84 7.50 -6.97
CA MET A 1 7.80 6.49 -6.46
C MET A 1 9.23 6.74 -6.95
N GLU A 2 10.26 6.38 -6.17
CA GLU A 2 11.68 6.50 -6.59
C GLU A 2 12.04 5.55 -7.74
N LYS A 3 12.95 5.97 -8.63
CA LYS A 3 13.30 5.23 -9.86
C LYS A 3 13.86 3.83 -9.59
N GLU A 4 14.68 3.67 -8.55
CA GLU A 4 15.29 2.38 -8.21
C GLU A 4 14.26 1.39 -7.65
N PHE A 5 13.29 1.87 -6.88
CA PHE A 5 12.20 1.05 -6.35
C PHE A 5 11.29 0.55 -7.47
N ARG A 6 11.00 1.43 -8.44
CA ARG A 6 10.24 1.08 -9.65
C ARG A 6 10.93 -0.03 -10.45
N LYS A 7 12.26 0.04 -10.62
CA LYS A 7 13.01 -1.03 -11.29
C LYS A 7 12.94 -2.36 -10.55
N LEU A 8 13.04 -2.34 -9.21
CA LEU A 8 13.02 -3.56 -8.40
C LEU A 8 11.65 -4.25 -8.40
N LEU A 9 10.56 -3.49 -8.44
CA LEU A 9 9.20 -4.02 -8.54
C LEU A 9 8.84 -4.45 -9.97
N GLY A 10 9.38 -3.77 -10.98
CA GLY A 10 8.87 -3.84 -12.34
C GLY A 10 7.82 -2.75 -12.59
N GLU A 11 7.65 -2.37 -13.86
CA GLU A 11 6.75 -1.26 -14.22
C GLU A 11 5.30 -1.53 -13.87
N ASP A 12 4.81 -2.76 -14.10
CA ASP A 12 3.42 -3.13 -13.84
C ASP A 12 3.04 -3.00 -12.37
N LEU A 13 3.84 -3.56 -11.47
CA LEU A 13 3.59 -3.47 -10.03
C LEU A 13 3.77 -2.05 -9.50
N ALA A 14 4.71 -1.28 -10.04
CA ALA A 14 4.84 0.12 -9.68
C ALA A 14 3.62 0.95 -10.13
N ASN A 15 3.14 0.72 -11.36
CA ASN A 15 1.91 1.33 -11.87
C ASN A 15 0.70 0.90 -11.03
N TYR A 16 0.66 -0.36 -10.61
CA TYR A 16 -0.38 -0.90 -9.75
C TYR A 16 -0.44 -0.17 -8.40
N LEU A 17 0.70 0.07 -7.76
CA LEU A 17 0.75 0.82 -6.50
C LEU A 17 0.27 2.28 -6.66
N GLU A 18 0.59 2.95 -7.77
CA GLU A 18 0.06 4.29 -8.05
C GLU A 18 -1.46 4.28 -8.30
N LEU A 19 -1.97 3.27 -9.02
CA LEU A 19 -3.42 3.07 -9.18
C LEU A 19 -4.10 2.84 -7.83
N LEU A 20 -3.48 2.05 -6.96
CA LEU A 20 -4.01 1.74 -5.64
C LEU A 20 -4.08 3.01 -4.76
N ARG A 21 -3.12 3.92 -4.87
CA ARG A 21 -3.20 5.26 -4.24
C ARG A 21 -4.38 6.07 -4.73
N ALA A 22 -4.63 6.08 -6.04
CA ALA A 22 -5.79 6.77 -6.61
C ALA A 22 -7.11 6.17 -6.11
N LYS A 23 -7.22 4.83 -6.06
CA LYS A 23 -8.40 4.13 -5.52
C LYS A 23 -8.67 4.48 -4.07
N MET A 24 -7.63 4.60 -3.24
CA MET A 24 -7.81 5.04 -1.85
C MET A 24 -8.36 6.46 -1.76
N ALA A 25 -7.79 7.41 -2.52
CA ALA A 25 -8.28 8.79 -2.51
C ALA A 25 -9.77 8.85 -2.90
N PHE A 26 -10.16 8.08 -3.90
CA PHE A 26 -11.57 7.94 -4.29
C PHE A 26 -12.44 7.34 -3.18
N ALA A 27 -11.95 6.31 -2.49
CA ALA A 27 -12.68 5.72 -1.37
C ALA A 27 -12.83 6.69 -0.18
N GLU A 28 -11.82 7.50 0.13
CA GLU A 28 -11.93 8.54 1.16
C GLU A 28 -13.05 9.54 0.83
N GLU A 29 -13.13 9.99 -0.43
CA GLU A 29 -14.18 10.91 -0.88
C GLU A 29 -15.57 10.27 -0.84
N MET A 30 -15.69 9.03 -1.31
CA MET A 30 -16.98 8.33 -1.44
C MET A 30 -17.57 7.95 -0.08
N TYR A 31 -16.72 7.50 0.86
CA TYR A 31 -17.16 6.95 2.14
C TYR A 31 -16.91 7.89 3.33
N GLY A 32 -16.32 9.07 3.12
CA GLY A 32 -16.05 10.04 4.18
C GLY A 32 -15.01 9.57 5.21
N ILE A 33 -14.15 8.60 4.84
CA ILE A 33 -13.12 8.03 5.70
C ILE A 33 -11.74 8.62 5.38
N LYS A 34 -10.77 8.38 6.27
CA LYS A 34 -9.35 8.63 6.00
C LYS A 34 -8.55 7.33 5.93
N MET A 35 -7.84 7.14 4.84
CA MET A 35 -6.93 6.03 4.56
C MET A 35 -5.55 6.57 4.21
N ASN A 36 -4.69 6.69 5.21
CA ASN A 36 -3.32 7.20 5.01
C ASN A 36 -2.34 6.13 4.50
N TYR A 37 -2.60 4.86 4.79
CA TYR A 37 -1.65 3.77 4.59
C TYR A 37 -2.30 2.54 4.00
N VAL A 38 -1.56 1.84 3.14
CA VAL A 38 -1.91 0.51 2.63
C VAL A 38 -0.88 -0.48 3.14
N PRO A 39 -1.29 -1.56 3.83
CA PRO A 39 -0.37 -2.63 4.18
C PRO A 39 0.11 -3.35 2.91
N LEU A 40 1.44 -3.41 2.72
CA LEU A 40 2.08 -4.25 1.71
C LEU A 40 2.57 -5.56 2.33
N ILE A 41 2.97 -5.52 3.60
CA ILE A 41 3.32 -6.66 4.44
C ILE A 41 2.65 -6.43 5.79
N ALA A 42 1.85 -7.39 6.26
CA ALA A 42 1.14 -7.30 7.54
C ALA A 42 1.49 -8.41 8.53
N ASP A 43 2.34 -9.37 8.14
CA ASP A 43 2.88 -10.39 9.03
C ASP A 43 4.27 -9.98 9.55
N GLY A 44 4.40 -9.87 10.87
CA GLY A 44 5.63 -9.41 11.53
C GLY A 44 5.80 -7.90 11.50
N GLU A 45 6.95 -7.42 11.01
CA GLU A 45 7.20 -5.98 10.87
C GLU A 45 6.39 -5.40 9.69
N ILE A 46 5.47 -4.49 10.02
CA ILE A 46 4.50 -3.98 9.05
C ILE A 46 5.14 -2.95 8.13
N VAL A 47 4.99 -3.18 6.83
CA VAL A 47 5.44 -2.29 5.74
C VAL A 47 4.22 -1.75 5.02
N VAL A 48 4.19 -0.44 4.79
CA VAL A 48 3.05 0.25 4.19
C VAL A 48 3.44 1.12 3.01
N LEU A 49 2.53 1.25 2.04
CA LEU A 49 2.52 2.35 1.09
C LEU A 49 1.81 3.54 1.73
N ASP A 50 2.48 4.68 1.82
CA ASP A 50 1.88 5.93 2.28
C ASP A 50 1.19 6.63 1.10
N LYS A 51 -0.12 6.85 1.22
CA LYS A 51 -0.90 7.53 0.17
C LYS A 51 -0.40 8.95 -0.07
N ASN A 52 0.05 9.65 0.97
CA ASN A 52 0.32 11.09 0.92
C ASN A 52 1.57 11.40 0.09
N ASP A 53 2.65 10.64 0.26
CA ASP A 53 3.90 10.86 -0.47
C ASP A 53 4.28 9.73 -1.44
N GLY A 54 3.52 8.63 -1.46
CA GLY A 54 3.77 7.48 -2.33
C GLY A 54 5.01 6.69 -1.95
N LYS A 55 5.57 6.91 -0.75
CA LYS A 55 6.75 6.18 -0.26
C LYS A 55 6.32 4.92 0.47
N ILE A 56 7.19 3.92 0.38
CA ILE A 56 7.04 2.67 1.14
C ILE A 56 7.81 2.82 2.45
N LYS A 57 7.14 2.57 3.58
CA LYS A 57 7.61 2.92 4.92
C LYS A 57 7.44 1.77 5.90
N TRP A 58 8.27 1.76 6.92
CA TRP A 58 7.99 1.01 8.14
C TRP A 58 6.83 1.68 8.88
N LEU A 59 5.79 0.91 9.24
CA LEU A 59 4.65 1.48 9.96
C LEU A 59 5.03 1.96 11.37
N LYS A 60 5.93 1.24 12.04
CA LYS A 60 6.36 1.50 13.43
C LYS A 60 7.10 2.83 13.57
N THR A 61 8.06 3.08 12.69
CA THR A 61 8.94 4.26 12.75
C THR A 61 8.53 5.38 11.80
N LYS A 62 7.59 5.12 10.89
CA LYS A 62 7.13 6.03 9.82
C LYS A 62 8.23 6.47 8.85
N ARG A 63 9.43 5.91 8.96
CA ARG A 63 10.54 6.23 8.04
C ARG A 63 10.36 5.46 6.72
N PRO A 64 10.74 6.06 5.58
CA PRO A 64 10.89 5.34 4.33
C PRO A 64 11.85 4.15 4.46
N LEU A 65 11.58 3.09 3.72
CA LEU A 65 12.53 2.00 3.55
C LEU A 65 13.79 2.53 2.87
N THR A 66 14.95 2.04 3.30
CA THR A 66 16.17 2.20 2.51
C THR A 66 16.12 1.28 1.29
N LEU A 67 17.01 1.50 0.31
CA LEU A 67 17.08 0.64 -0.88
C LEU A 67 17.39 -0.82 -0.51
N ASP A 68 18.29 -1.05 0.46
CA ASP A 68 18.67 -2.40 0.88
C ASP A 68 17.52 -3.12 1.60
N GLU A 69 16.79 -2.41 2.46
CA GLU A 69 15.59 -2.94 3.11
C GLU A 69 14.51 -3.27 2.09
N PHE A 70 14.30 -2.36 1.12
CA PHE A 70 13.35 -2.60 0.06
C PHE A 70 13.72 -3.83 -0.77
N LYS A 71 14.99 -3.97 -1.14
CA LYS A 71 15.49 -5.13 -1.89
C LYS A 71 15.30 -6.43 -1.12
N ALA A 72 15.56 -6.44 0.19
CA ALA A 72 15.35 -7.62 1.04
C ALA A 72 13.86 -8.03 1.14
N LEU A 73 12.95 -7.07 1.01
CA LEU A 73 11.50 -7.28 1.12
C LEU A 73 10.79 -7.39 -0.24
N ALA A 74 11.46 -7.07 -1.34
CA ALA A 74 10.86 -6.89 -2.66
C ALA A 74 10.05 -8.11 -3.10
N GLU A 75 10.62 -9.31 -2.99
CA GLU A 75 9.94 -10.55 -3.40
C GLU A 75 8.66 -10.80 -2.60
N LYS A 76 8.66 -10.51 -1.30
CA LYS A 76 7.47 -10.63 -0.46
C LYS A 76 6.42 -9.58 -0.82
N ILE A 77 6.84 -8.34 -1.06
CA ILE A 77 5.93 -7.26 -1.50
C ILE A 77 5.27 -7.64 -2.83
N LYS A 78 6.04 -8.12 -3.80
CA LYS A 78 5.52 -8.57 -5.10
C LYS A 78 4.52 -9.72 -4.92
N GLY A 79 4.91 -10.76 -4.19
CA GLY A 79 4.02 -11.91 -3.96
C GLY A 79 2.70 -11.52 -3.28
N ASN A 80 2.72 -10.56 -2.35
CA ASN A 80 1.51 -10.05 -1.71
C ASN A 80 0.63 -9.23 -2.67
N LEU A 81 1.22 -8.46 -3.59
CA LEU A 81 0.47 -7.71 -4.60
C LEU A 81 -0.14 -8.65 -5.65
N GLU A 82 0.65 -9.61 -6.15
CA GLU A 82 0.23 -10.54 -7.20
C GLU A 82 -0.82 -11.54 -6.72
N SER A 83 -0.77 -11.93 -5.43
CA SER A 83 -1.76 -12.84 -4.84
C SER A 83 -3.10 -12.17 -4.48
N GLY A 84 -3.20 -10.84 -4.59
CA GLY A 84 -4.39 -10.10 -4.17
C GLY A 84 -4.53 -9.93 -2.65
N TYR A 85 -3.47 -10.23 -1.89
CA TYR A 85 -3.49 -10.16 -0.43
C TYR A 85 -3.75 -8.73 0.08
N VAL A 86 -3.17 -7.73 -0.59
CA VAL A 86 -3.33 -6.32 -0.21
C VAL A 86 -4.79 -5.87 -0.37
N GLU A 87 -5.45 -6.29 -1.43
CA GLU A 87 -6.84 -5.98 -1.76
C GLU A 87 -7.79 -6.68 -0.80
N MET A 88 -7.50 -7.93 -0.46
CA MET A 88 -8.22 -8.64 0.60
C MET A 88 -8.14 -7.85 1.92
N LEU A 89 -6.95 -7.38 2.33
CA LEU A 89 -6.81 -6.54 3.53
C LEU A 89 -7.62 -5.25 3.43
N LEU A 90 -7.62 -4.57 2.29
CA LEU A 90 -8.42 -3.37 2.09
C LEU A 90 -9.92 -3.67 2.17
N ALA A 91 -10.39 -4.70 1.49
CA ALA A 91 -11.80 -5.08 1.45
C ALA A 91 -12.35 -5.43 2.86
N MET A 92 -11.59 -6.18 3.66
CA MET A 92 -11.98 -6.50 5.05
C MET A 92 -12.10 -5.27 5.96
N ASN A 93 -11.38 -4.19 5.66
CA ASN A 93 -11.51 -2.95 6.41
C ASN A 93 -12.69 -2.10 5.92
N MET A 94 -12.99 -2.16 4.61
CA MET A 94 -14.11 -1.43 4.02
C MET A 94 -15.48 -2.03 4.35
N SER A 95 -15.57 -3.33 4.67
CA SER A 95 -16.83 -3.94 5.13
C SER A 95 -17.34 -3.38 6.46
N CYS A 96 -16.51 -2.63 7.19
CA CYS A 96 -16.87 -1.95 8.44
C CYS A 96 -17.19 -0.46 8.25
N VAL A 97 -17.12 0.04 7.01
CA VAL A 97 -17.35 1.45 6.67
C VAL A 97 -18.77 1.59 6.13
N HIS A 98 -19.68 2.01 7.01
CA HIS A 98 -21.04 2.38 6.63
C HIS A 98 -20.99 3.68 5.83
N GLY A 99 -21.57 3.69 4.64
CA GLY A 99 -21.63 4.88 3.80
C GLY A 99 -22.57 5.94 4.39
N PRO A 100 -22.53 7.19 3.90
CA PRO A 100 -23.51 8.20 4.29
C PRO A 100 -24.92 7.76 3.85
N GLY A 101 -25.72 7.26 4.78
CA GLY A 101 -27.08 6.77 4.55
C GLY A 101 -27.47 5.47 5.26
N GLU A 102 -26.54 4.80 5.95
CA GLU A 102 -26.80 3.67 6.87
C GLU A 102 -26.79 4.10 8.35
#